data_AF-A0A149VVZ5-F1
#
_entry.id   AF-A0A149VVZ5-F1
#
_cell.length_a   1.000
_cell.length_b   1.000
_cell.length_c   1.000
_cell.angle_alpha   90.00
_cell.angle_beta   90.00
_cell.angle_gamma   90.00
#
_symmetry.space_group_name_H-M   'P 1'
#
loop_
_entity.id
_entity.type
_entity.pdbx_description
1 polymer ?
#
loop_
_entity_poly.entity_id
_entity_poly.type
_entity_poly.pdbx_seq_one_letter_code
_entity_poly.pdbx_strand_id
1 'polypeptide(L)'
;MEIDLTDKERFALAMQFEMLDALKPENGYGGYAQSLLSGHKWLYKGIFTIMSENLSDEKAQHVLDVLDLFSDLKYSFEHLDDKSGIEEREVHFPGFDGNNEPELLGFAKDLLKYHRYETVLQDRELNSHSQTTEIYKRMLVKWLQLGRPRAPLPKETIQDILAARRYPGNR
;
A
#
# COMPACT_ATOMS: atom_id res chain seq x y z
N MET A 1 -12.27 -1.98 14.22
CA MET A 1 -11.97 -3.25 14.93
C MET A 1 -12.88 -3.46 16.15
N GLU A 2 -13.63 -4.57 16.19
CA GLU A 2 -14.35 -5.05 17.39
C GLU A 2 -13.44 -6.02 18.15
N ILE A 3 -13.37 -5.88 19.49
CA ILE A 3 -12.49 -6.70 20.33
C ILE A 3 -13.34 -7.54 21.27
N ASP A 4 -13.43 -8.84 20.97
CA ASP A 4 -14.04 -9.82 21.84
C ASP A 4 -13.04 -10.94 22.13
N LEU A 5 -12.47 -10.91 23.34
CA LEU A 5 -11.46 -11.86 23.79
C LEU A 5 -12.12 -12.91 24.68
N THR A 6 -11.88 -14.18 24.38
CA THR A 6 -12.20 -15.28 25.30
C THR A 6 -11.38 -15.16 26.59
N ASP A 7 -11.82 -15.82 27.66
CA ASP A 7 -11.07 -15.84 28.92
C ASP A 7 -9.66 -16.40 28.76
N LYS A 8 -9.47 -17.36 27.84
CA LYS A 8 -8.16 -17.96 27.54
C LYS A 8 -7.25 -16.96 26.84
N GLU A 9 -7.75 -16.23 25.84
CA GLU A 9 -6.98 -15.20 25.13
C GLU A 9 -6.63 -14.03 26.05
N ARG A 10 -7.59 -13.63 26.90
CA ARG A 10 -7.38 -12.58 27.90
C ARG A 10 -6.29 -12.95 28.89
N PHE A 11 -6.33 -14.18 29.42
CA PHE A 11 -5.29 -14.69 30.30
C PHE A 11 -3.94 -14.77 29.60
N ALA A 12 -3.88 -15.31 28.38
CA ALA A 12 -2.65 -15.41 27.61
C ALA A 12 -2.01 -14.04 27.33
N LEU A 13 -2.80 -13.05 26.91
CA LEU A 13 -2.35 -11.68 26.68
C LEU A 13 -1.88 -11.00 27.98
N ALA A 14 -2.59 -11.21 29.08
CA ALA A 14 -2.17 -10.68 30.37
C ALA A 14 -0.79 -11.21 30.77
N MET A 15 -0.56 -12.52 30.63
CA MET A 15 0.73 -13.13 30.91
C MET A 15 1.84 -12.60 29.98
N GLN A 16 1.55 -12.37 28.70
CA GLN A 16 2.51 -11.74 27.79
C GLN A 16 2.86 -10.31 28.22
N PHE A 17 1.88 -9.52 28.64
CA PHE A 17 2.13 -8.16 29.14
C PHE A 17 2.90 -8.15 30.46
N GLU A 18 2.65 -9.09 31.38
CA GLU A 18 3.49 -9.23 32.59
C GLU A 18 4.95 -9.57 32.25
N MET A 19 5.18 -10.48 31.29
CA MET A 19 6.53 -10.80 30.82
C MET A 19 7.20 -9.58 30.15
N LEU A 20 6.47 -8.84 29.32
CA LEU A 20 6.99 -7.63 28.68
C LEU A 20 7.29 -6.52 29.70
N ASP A 21 6.46 -6.38 30.73
CA ASP A 21 6.68 -5.42 31.82
C ASP A 21 7.92 -5.77 32.64
N ALA A 22 8.15 -7.06 32.90
CA ALA A 22 9.38 -7.52 33.57
C ALA A 22 10.64 -7.25 32.73
N LEU A 23 10.54 -7.30 31.39
CA LEU A 23 11.65 -7.03 30.47
C LEU A 23 11.85 -5.53 30.19
N LYS A 24 10.78 -4.74 30.21
CA LYS A 24 10.75 -3.33 29.79
C LYS A 24 9.73 -2.51 30.62
N PRO A 25 9.99 -2.32 31.92
CA PRO A 25 9.02 -1.73 32.87
C PRO A 25 8.67 -0.27 32.55
N GLU A 26 9.52 0.44 31.82
CA GLU A 26 9.31 1.84 31.42
C GLU A 26 8.16 2.04 30.42
N ASN A 27 7.70 0.97 29.76
CA ASN A 27 6.66 1.06 28.73
C ASN A 27 5.24 0.87 29.28
N GLY A 28 5.08 0.60 30.58
CA GLY A 28 3.78 0.54 31.25
C GLY A 28 2.91 -0.68 30.88
N TYR A 29 3.53 -1.79 30.45
CA TYR A 29 2.80 -3.00 30.04
C TYR A 29 2.00 -3.63 31.19
N GLY A 30 2.45 -3.49 32.44
CA GLY A 30 1.76 -4.03 33.62
C GLY A 30 0.33 -3.49 33.78
N GLY A 31 0.07 -2.25 33.36
CA GLY A 31 -1.29 -1.69 33.36
C GLY A 31 -2.24 -2.39 32.39
N TYR A 32 -1.73 -2.86 31.25
CA TYR A 32 -2.50 -3.66 30.30
C TYR A 32 -2.79 -5.06 30.85
N ALA A 33 -1.80 -5.71 31.48
CA ALA A 33 -1.99 -7.00 32.15
C ALA A 33 -3.08 -6.94 33.22
N GLN A 34 -3.01 -5.95 34.12
CA GLN A 34 -3.99 -5.77 35.19
C GLN A 34 -5.40 -5.54 34.64
N SER A 35 -5.53 -4.75 33.58
CA SER A 35 -6.81 -4.46 32.93
C SER A 35 -7.45 -5.72 32.36
N LEU A 36 -6.65 -6.60 31.74
CA LEU A 36 -7.10 -7.89 31.23
C LEU A 36 -7.47 -8.86 32.37
N LEU A 37 -6.66 -8.96 33.43
CA LEU A 37 -6.98 -9.85 34.56
C LEU A 37 -8.24 -9.41 35.32
N SER A 38 -8.43 -8.10 35.50
CA SER A 38 -9.59 -7.52 36.21
C SER A 38 -10.86 -7.47 35.36
N GLY A 39 -10.82 -7.86 34.08
CA GLY A 39 -12.00 -7.88 33.22
C GLY A 39 -12.47 -6.49 32.75
N HIS A 40 -11.62 -5.47 32.77
CA HIS A 40 -11.97 -4.09 32.40
C HIS A 40 -12.08 -3.92 30.87
N LYS A 41 -13.07 -4.57 30.24
CA LYS A 41 -13.24 -4.66 28.77
C LYS A 41 -13.20 -3.31 28.05
N TRP A 42 -13.72 -2.24 28.66
CA TRP A 42 -13.69 -0.89 28.07
C TRP A 42 -12.27 -0.39 27.76
N LEU A 43 -11.28 -0.81 28.57
CA LEU A 43 -9.87 -0.42 28.40
C LEU A 43 -9.14 -1.23 27.31
N TYR A 44 -9.68 -2.37 26.86
CA TYR A 44 -8.96 -3.23 25.91
C TYR A 44 -8.71 -2.53 24.59
N LYS A 45 -9.61 -1.63 24.17
CA LYS A 45 -9.43 -0.85 22.94
C LYS A 45 -8.11 -0.09 22.92
N GLY A 46 -7.66 0.41 24.08
CA GLY A 46 -6.37 1.10 24.23
C GLY A 46 -5.17 0.23 23.85
N ILE A 47 -5.22 -1.06 24.20
CA ILE A 47 -4.15 -2.04 23.94
C ILE A 47 -3.90 -2.20 22.44
N PHE A 48 -4.96 -2.17 21.63
CA PHE A 48 -4.88 -2.43 20.19
C PHE A 48 -4.81 -1.15 19.34
N THR A 49 -4.72 0.04 19.94
CA THR A 49 -4.63 1.32 19.20
C THR A 49 -3.41 1.43 18.30
N ILE A 50 -2.36 0.67 18.60
CA ILE A 50 -1.13 0.62 17.79
C ILE A 50 -1.31 -0.12 16.46
N MET A 51 -2.37 -0.92 16.32
CA MET A 51 -2.63 -1.69 15.12
C MET A 51 -3.51 -0.90 14.15
N SER A 52 -3.07 -0.80 12.91
CA SER A 52 -3.93 -0.39 11.80
C SER A 52 -4.93 -1.49 11.47
N GLU A 53 -6.02 -1.14 10.78
CA GLU A 53 -6.91 -2.15 10.23
C GLU A 53 -6.19 -2.94 9.13
N ASN A 54 -6.61 -4.19 8.93
CA ASN A 54 -6.03 -5.02 7.87
C ASN A 54 -6.36 -4.41 6.51
N LEU A 55 -5.33 -4.26 5.67
CA LEU A 55 -5.52 -3.92 4.27
C LEU A 55 -6.30 -5.06 3.60
N SER A 56 -7.39 -4.74 2.90
CA SER A 56 -8.15 -5.77 2.17
C SER A 56 -7.33 -6.33 1.00
N ASP A 57 -7.56 -7.60 0.66
CA ASP A 57 -6.91 -8.25 -0.49
C ASP A 57 -7.13 -7.47 -1.79
N GLU A 58 -8.30 -6.86 -1.96
CA GLU A 58 -8.63 -6.01 -3.11
C GLU A 58 -7.73 -4.77 -3.20
N LYS A 59 -7.49 -4.09 -2.06
CA LYS A 59 -6.59 -2.93 -2.00
C LYS A 59 -5.13 -3.35 -2.19
N ALA A 60 -4.72 -4.47 -1.59
CA ALA A 60 -3.39 -5.01 -1.78
C ALA A 60 -3.13 -5.37 -3.24
N GLN A 61 -4.06 -6.09 -3.88
CA GLN A 61 -3.98 -6.46 -5.29
C GLN A 61 -3.99 -5.21 -6.18
N HIS A 62 -4.77 -4.19 -5.84
CA HIS A 62 -4.74 -2.92 -6.57
C HIS A 62 -3.35 -2.29 -6.58
N VAL A 63 -2.68 -2.21 -5.42
CA VAL A 63 -1.31 -1.70 -5.34
C VAL A 63 -0.35 -2.55 -6.19
N LEU A 64 -0.42 -3.87 -6.08
CA LEU A 64 0.45 -4.78 -6.83
C LEU A 64 0.25 -4.64 -8.35
N ASP A 65 -1.00 -4.65 -8.82
CA ASP A 65 -1.33 -4.48 -10.24
C ASP A 65 -0.81 -3.13 -10.79
N VAL A 66 -0.91 -2.06 -10.00
CA VAL A 66 -0.38 -0.75 -10.36
C VAL A 66 1.14 -0.78 -10.47
N LEU A 67 1.83 -1.36 -9.49
CA LEU A 67 3.30 -1.43 -9.51
C LEU A 67 3.81 -2.33 -10.65
N ASP A 68 3.13 -3.43 -10.92
CA ASP A 68 3.40 -4.29 -12.08
C ASP A 68 3.27 -3.53 -13.40
N LEU A 69 2.19 -2.75 -13.57
CA LEU A 69 2.00 -1.93 -14.75
C LEU A 69 3.11 -0.89 -14.90
N PHE A 70 3.47 -0.17 -13.84
CA PHE A 70 4.54 0.82 -13.91
C PHE A 70 5.92 0.21 -14.12
N SER A 71 6.16 -1.01 -13.62
CA SER A 71 7.36 -1.78 -13.93
C SER A 71 7.45 -2.07 -15.43
N ASP A 72 6.35 -2.54 -16.02
CA ASP A 72 6.30 -2.83 -17.46
C ASP A 72 6.47 -1.55 -18.30
N LEU A 73 5.79 -0.46 -17.93
CA LEU A 73 5.89 0.83 -18.61
C LEU A 73 7.32 1.39 -18.59
N LYS A 74 7.95 1.42 -17.40
CA LYS A 74 9.32 1.91 -17.24
C LYS A 74 10.30 1.09 -18.06
N TYR A 75 10.27 -0.24 -17.90
CA TYR A 75 11.17 -1.13 -18.65
C TYR A 75 10.99 -0.95 -20.17
N SER A 76 9.74 -0.91 -20.63
CA SER A 76 9.46 -0.78 -22.06
C SER A 76 9.94 0.55 -22.62
N PHE A 77 9.70 1.65 -21.90
CA PHE A 77 10.18 2.98 -22.29
C PHE A 77 11.71 3.08 -22.32
N GLU A 78 12.42 2.44 -21.40
CA GLU A 78 13.88 2.38 -21.40
C GLU A 78 14.43 1.72 -22.67
N HIS A 79 13.72 0.72 -23.20
CA HIS A 79 14.09 -0.09 -24.38
C HIS A 79 13.50 0.40 -25.71
N LEU A 80 12.78 1.52 -25.74
CA LEU A 80 12.31 2.12 -27.00
C LEU A 80 13.44 2.85 -27.73
N ASP A 81 13.58 2.58 -29.03
CA ASP A 81 14.45 3.36 -29.92
C ASP A 81 13.93 4.80 -30.13
N ASP A 82 12.60 4.95 -30.29
CA ASP A 82 11.93 6.24 -30.44
C ASP A 82 10.98 6.52 -29.27
N LYS A 83 11.39 7.45 -28.41
CA LYS A 83 10.65 7.88 -27.21
C LYS A 83 9.77 9.11 -27.44
N SER A 84 9.71 9.63 -28.67
CA SER A 84 8.96 10.86 -28.97
C SER A 84 7.48 10.75 -28.59
N GLY A 85 6.94 11.78 -27.94
CA GLY A 85 5.54 11.81 -27.51
C GLY A 85 5.22 10.97 -26.28
N ILE A 86 6.23 10.48 -25.55
CA ILE A 86 6.10 9.93 -24.19
C ILE A 86 7.10 10.66 -23.30
N GLU A 87 6.64 11.30 -22.24
CA GLU A 87 7.55 11.91 -21.28
C GLU A 87 7.97 10.88 -20.23
N GLU A 88 9.24 10.87 -19.83
CA GLU A 88 9.79 9.93 -18.84
C GLU A 88 9.00 9.95 -17.52
N ARG A 89 8.54 11.13 -17.08
CA ARG A 89 7.68 11.28 -15.89
C ARG A 89 6.35 10.53 -15.98
N GLU A 90 5.82 10.30 -17.19
CA GLU A 90 4.53 9.64 -17.37
C GLU A 90 4.60 8.12 -17.13
N VAL A 91 5.77 7.52 -17.39
CA VAL A 91 6.04 6.08 -17.18
C VAL A 91 6.60 5.78 -15.79
N HIS A 92 6.82 6.81 -14.97
CA HIS A 92 7.18 6.66 -13.57
C HIS A 92 5.94 6.60 -12.68
N PHE A 93 6.01 5.73 -11.68
CA PHE A 93 5.00 5.64 -10.64
C PHE A 93 5.03 6.90 -9.76
N PRO A 94 3.96 7.72 -9.74
CA PRO A 94 3.96 8.97 -8.98
C PRO A 94 3.60 8.79 -7.50
N GLY A 95 3.24 7.58 -7.06
CA GLY A 95 2.89 7.30 -5.67
C GLY A 95 1.38 7.22 -5.40
N PHE A 96 1.03 7.28 -4.12
CA PHE A 96 -0.35 7.36 -3.63
C PHE A 96 -0.49 8.59 -2.73
N ASP A 97 -1.70 9.12 -2.60
CA ASP A 97 -1.95 10.33 -1.81
C ASP A 97 -1.86 10.02 -0.31
N GLY A 98 -0.94 10.68 0.39
CA GLY A 98 -0.78 10.49 1.83
C GLY A 98 -2.01 10.88 2.67
N ASN A 99 -2.86 11.77 2.17
CA ASN A 99 -4.04 12.24 2.92
C ASN A 99 -5.28 11.40 2.64
N ASN A 100 -5.44 10.92 1.40
CA ASN A 100 -6.66 10.24 0.95
C ASN A 100 -6.47 8.74 0.71
N GLU A 101 -5.23 8.29 0.51
CA GLU A 101 -4.84 6.91 0.21
C GLU A 101 -3.75 6.39 1.17
N PRO A 102 -3.78 6.71 2.49
CA PRO A 102 -2.67 6.45 3.40
C PRO A 102 -2.33 4.96 3.53
N GLU A 103 -3.34 4.08 3.46
CA GLU A 103 -3.16 2.63 3.54
C GLU A 103 -2.44 2.07 2.30
N LEU A 104 -2.75 2.58 1.11
CA LEU A 104 -2.10 2.17 -0.14
C LEU A 104 -0.64 2.65 -0.16
N LEU A 105 -0.43 3.90 0.26
CA LEU A 105 0.90 4.48 0.42
C LEU A 105 1.74 3.69 1.45
N GLY A 106 1.14 3.36 2.59
CA GLY A 106 1.79 2.57 3.64
C GLY A 106 2.25 1.21 3.10
N PHE A 107 1.36 0.52 2.38
CA PHE A 107 1.70 -0.78 1.80
C PHE A 107 2.79 -0.68 0.73
N ALA A 108 2.76 0.33 -0.14
CA ALA A 108 3.83 0.56 -1.11
C ALA A 108 5.19 0.82 -0.43
N LYS A 109 5.20 1.59 0.68
CA LYS A 109 6.42 1.81 1.48
C LYS A 109 6.94 0.52 2.12
N ASP A 110 6.04 -0.32 2.65
CA ASP A 110 6.42 -1.61 3.21
C ASP A 110 6.99 -2.56 2.14
N LEU A 111 6.40 -2.60 0.94
CA LEU A 111 6.96 -3.37 -0.19
C LEU A 111 8.41 -2.95 -0.49
N LEU A 112 8.68 -1.64 -0.55
CA LEU A 112 10.04 -1.13 -0.73
C LEU A 112 10.97 -1.52 0.42
N LYS A 113 10.50 -1.42 1.67
CA LYS A 113 11.26 -1.82 2.87
C LYS A 113 11.66 -3.30 2.83
N TYR A 114 10.85 -4.15 2.22
CA TYR A 114 11.14 -5.57 2.02
C TYR A 114 11.78 -5.90 0.66
N HIS A 115 12.42 -4.91 0.01
CA HIS A 115 13.13 -5.08 -1.27
C HIS A 115 12.24 -5.63 -2.40
N ARG A 116 10.96 -5.25 -2.42
CA ARG A 116 10.02 -5.56 -3.51
C ARG A 116 9.79 -4.30 -4.36
N TYR A 117 9.66 -4.48 -5.67
CA TYR A 117 9.39 -3.38 -6.62
C TYR A 117 10.40 -2.22 -6.55
N GLU A 118 11.65 -2.50 -6.18
CA GLU A 118 12.70 -1.51 -6.00
C GLU A 118 12.90 -0.63 -7.23
N THR A 119 12.88 -1.21 -8.43
CA THR A 119 13.03 -0.47 -9.70
C THR A 119 11.94 0.56 -9.95
N VAL A 120 10.76 0.40 -9.35
CA VAL A 120 9.61 1.31 -9.47
C VAL A 120 9.57 2.29 -8.30
N LEU A 121 9.82 1.80 -7.08
CA LEU A 121 9.61 2.51 -5.82
C LEU A 121 10.83 3.30 -5.32
N GLN A 122 12.06 2.96 -5.75
CA GLN A 122 13.27 3.65 -5.31
C GLN A 122 13.36 5.10 -5.81
N ASP A 123 14.18 5.88 -5.10
CA ASP A 123 14.67 7.21 -5.46
C ASP A 123 13.65 8.35 -5.57
N ARG A 124 12.51 8.26 -4.88
CA ARG A 124 11.52 9.35 -4.90
C ARG A 124 10.58 9.40 -3.69
N GLU A 125 9.94 10.55 -3.53
CA GLU A 125 8.78 10.70 -2.65
C GLU A 125 7.60 9.88 -3.22
N LEU A 126 7.07 8.93 -2.44
CA LEU A 126 5.93 8.10 -2.83
C LEU A 126 4.57 8.76 -2.52
N ASN A 127 4.57 9.96 -1.93
CA ASN A 127 3.36 10.74 -1.72
C ASN A 127 3.05 11.54 -2.99
N SER A 128 1.97 11.20 -3.69
CA SER A 128 1.58 11.86 -4.93
C SER A 128 0.98 13.27 -4.72
N HIS A 129 0.65 13.63 -3.47
CA HIS A 129 -0.05 14.87 -3.09
C HIS A 129 -1.37 15.10 -3.85
N SER A 130 -1.93 14.05 -4.46
CA SER A 130 -3.16 14.08 -5.24
C SER A 130 -3.73 12.67 -5.40
N GLN A 131 -5.05 12.52 -5.32
CA GLN A 131 -5.72 11.21 -5.42
C GLN A 131 -5.41 10.51 -6.76
N THR A 132 -5.00 9.24 -6.70
CA THR A 132 -4.49 8.49 -7.86
C THR A 132 -5.31 7.26 -8.22
N THR A 133 -6.09 6.71 -7.29
CA THR A 133 -6.83 5.45 -7.43
C THR A 133 -7.67 5.41 -8.71
N GLU A 134 -8.46 6.44 -8.98
CA GLU A 134 -9.31 6.48 -10.19
C GLU A 134 -8.51 6.60 -11.48
N ILE A 135 -7.34 7.24 -11.44
CA ILE A 135 -6.41 7.33 -12.58
C ILE A 135 -5.87 5.94 -12.89
N TYR A 136 -5.38 5.25 -11.86
CA TYR A 136 -4.82 3.92 -12.00
C TYR A 136 -5.85 2.88 -12.43
N LYS A 137 -7.08 2.94 -11.89
CA LYS A 137 -8.18 2.08 -12.36
C LYS A 137 -8.40 2.19 -13.87
N ARG A 138 -8.40 3.41 -14.43
CA ARG A 138 -8.53 3.60 -15.89
C ARG A 138 -7.37 2.99 -16.67
N MET A 139 -6.14 3.19 -16.20
CA MET A 139 -4.95 2.59 -16.80
C MET A 139 -5.01 1.06 -16.77
N LEU A 140 -5.39 0.49 -15.61
CA LEU A 140 -5.53 -0.96 -15.43
C LEU A 140 -6.63 -1.55 -16.31
N VAL A 141 -7.76 -0.86 -16.48
CA VAL A 141 -8.83 -1.29 -17.40
C VAL A 141 -8.29 -1.35 -18.84
N LYS A 142 -7.53 -0.35 -19.29
CA LYS A 142 -6.94 -0.36 -20.63
C LYS A 142 -5.88 -1.47 -20.77
N TRP A 143 -5.03 -1.65 -19.76
CA TRP A 143 -4.05 -2.73 -19.72
C TRP A 143 -4.70 -4.13 -19.74
N LEU A 144 -5.81 -4.30 -19.02
CA LEU A 144 -6.65 -5.50 -19.03
C LEU A 144 -7.26 -5.78 -20.40
N GLN A 145 -7.82 -4.76 -21.07
CA GLN A 145 -8.39 -4.88 -22.42
C GLN A 145 -7.36 -5.32 -23.46
N LEU A 146 -6.10 -4.98 -23.25
CA LEU A 146 -4.97 -5.38 -24.08
C LEU A 146 -4.44 -6.79 -23.73
N GLY A 147 -5.06 -7.49 -22.78
CA GLY A 147 -4.67 -8.83 -22.36
C GLY A 147 -3.55 -8.88 -21.31
N ARG A 148 -3.35 -7.79 -20.54
CA ARG A 148 -2.23 -7.64 -19.58
C ARG A 148 -0.87 -7.93 -20.21
N PRO A 149 -0.51 -7.27 -21.33
CA PRO A 149 0.77 -7.49 -21.96
C PRO A 149 1.89 -7.15 -20.96
N ARG A 150 2.93 -7.98 -20.96
CA ARG A 150 4.15 -7.75 -20.17
C ARG A 150 5.21 -7.11 -21.05
N ALA A 151 6.15 -6.42 -20.42
CA ALA A 151 7.22 -5.75 -21.14
C ALA A 151 8.11 -6.73 -21.94
N PRO A 152 8.75 -6.28 -23.05
CA PRO A 152 8.66 -4.92 -23.61
C PRO A 152 7.36 -4.68 -24.38
N LEU A 153 6.77 -3.50 -24.15
CA LEU A 153 5.55 -3.02 -24.80
C LEU A 153 5.88 -2.13 -26.01
N PRO A 154 5.13 -2.24 -27.13
CA PRO A 154 5.23 -1.30 -28.24
C PRO A 154 4.88 0.14 -27.81
N LYS A 155 5.45 1.12 -28.52
CA LYS A 155 5.24 2.55 -28.25
C LYS A 155 3.75 2.92 -28.23
N GLU A 156 2.98 2.41 -29.19
CA GLU A 156 1.54 2.66 -29.31
C GLU A 156 0.78 2.12 -28.10
N THR A 157 1.22 0.97 -27.56
CA THR A 157 0.61 0.36 -26.36
C THR A 157 0.87 1.21 -25.12
N ILE A 158 2.09 1.73 -24.98
CA ILE A 158 2.45 2.65 -23.88
C ILE A 158 1.60 3.92 -23.97
N GLN A 159 1.52 4.54 -25.15
CA GLN A 159 0.72 5.74 -25.36
C GLN A 159 -0.77 5.52 -25.07
N ASP A 160 -1.31 4.37 -25.49
CA ASP A 160 -2.70 3.98 -25.25
C ASP A 160 -3.02 3.86 -23.75
N ILE A 161 -2.12 3.26 -22.97
CA ILE A 161 -2.26 3.12 -21.52
C ILE A 161 -2.12 4.49 -20.84
N LEU A 162 -1.13 5.29 -21.22
CA LEU A 162 -0.89 6.62 -20.64
C LEU A 162 -2.01 7.60 -20.98
N ALA A 163 -2.63 7.49 -22.16
CA ALA A 163 -3.78 8.30 -22.54
C ALA A 163 -4.97 8.14 -21.57
N ALA A 164 -5.12 6.96 -20.96
CA ALA A 164 -6.16 6.68 -19.96
C ALA A 164 -5.96 7.47 -18.64
N ARG A 165 -4.78 8.07 -18.41
CA ARG A 165 -4.52 8.94 -17.26
C ARG A 165 -5.35 10.22 -17.33
N ARG A 166 -5.54 10.77 -18.54
CA ARG A 166 -6.23 12.04 -18.77
C ARG A 166 -7.73 11.89 -18.53
N TYR A 167 -8.34 12.84 -17.83
CA TYR A 167 -9.77 12.80 -17.54
C TYR A 167 -10.58 12.95 -18.85
N PRO A 168 -11.63 12.14 -19.09
CA PRO A 168 -12.40 12.19 -20.34
C PRO A 168 -13.13 13.53 -20.58
N GLY A 169 -13.26 14.39 -19.56
CA GLY A 169 -13.89 15.71 -19.64
C GLY A 169 -12.98 16.86 -20.10
N ASN A 170 -11.70 16.59 -20.41
CA ASN A 170 -10.72 17.60 -20.86
C ASN A 170 -10.34 17.44 -22.34
N ARG A 171 -11.28 17.01 -23.19
CA ARG A 171 -11.12 16.92 -24.64
C ARG A 171 -11.91 18.00 -25.35
#